data_AF-A0A0X1T516-F1
#
_entry.id   AF-A0A0X1T516-F1
#
_cell.length_a   1.000
_cell.length_b   1.000
_cell.length_c   1.000
_cell.angle_alpha   90.00
_cell.angle_beta   90.00
_cell.angle_gamma   90.00
#
_symmetry.space_group_name_H-M   'P 1'
#
loop_
_entity.id
_entity.type
_entity.pdbx_description
1 polymer ?
#
loop_
_entity_poly.entity_id
_entity_poly.type
_entity_poly.pdbx_seq_one_letter_code
_entity_poly.pdbx_strand_id
1 'polypeptide(L)'
;MSAINPVLPIQLPPRLPWTQRALSWSRSQLFPSPGHSLLTLGTIALLAWCIPTALNWLVFNATFVGTSGKDCNPAGACWLPITQRWNLFVYGFYPEAEQWRVSLSLILAGATFVLLFFKRLDRRLLLGYLAVLPVLMWWLLKGGVGLTPVSSTQFAGMLVTVFLGVVGMVFALPLGILLALGRRSKLPVIRLLSVLYIELVRSVPVISLLFMASLMIQLFLPPGSAFDILLRVQLVLILFTAAYMAETLRGGLQNLPRGQYEAAQALGFGYWKAMGQIILPQVLKQSIAPLLTQFIGLFKETTLVMIVGVLDIVGIAMSTAAAPEWVNYGHEIYVFLALYFFVICFALSRYARHLEQRMEQSRS
;
A
#
# COMPACT_ATOMS: atom_id res chain seq x y z
N MET A 1 -30.90 5.59 -56.65
CA MET A 1 -29.54 6.10 -56.90
C MET A 1 -29.30 7.29 -55.99
N SER A 2 -28.67 7.06 -54.83
CA SER A 2 -28.23 8.10 -53.90
C SER A 2 -26.71 8.14 -53.97
N ALA A 3 -26.15 9.28 -54.38
CA ALA A 3 -24.72 9.46 -54.56
C ALA A 3 -24.04 9.53 -53.18
N ILE A 4 -23.13 8.59 -52.93
CA ILE A 4 -22.24 8.59 -51.77
C ILE A 4 -21.17 9.65 -52.04
N ASN A 5 -21.17 10.73 -51.25
CA ASN A 5 -20.07 11.69 -51.26
C ASN A 5 -18.78 11.01 -50.75
N PRO A 6 -17.65 11.09 -51.46
CA PRO A 6 -16.39 10.54 -50.99
C PRO A 6 -15.90 11.33 -49.78
N VAL A 7 -15.65 10.64 -48.67
CA VAL A 7 -15.00 11.19 -47.48
C VAL A 7 -13.56 11.56 -47.87
N LEU A 8 -13.25 12.86 -47.90
CA LEU A 8 -11.89 13.36 -48.12
C LEU A 8 -10.95 12.79 -47.05
N PRO A 9 -9.74 12.34 -47.41
CA PRO A 9 -8.78 11.84 -46.44
C PRO A 9 -8.40 12.97 -45.47
N ILE A 10 -8.57 12.73 -44.17
CA ILE A 10 -8.14 13.66 -43.12
C ILE A 10 -6.61 13.73 -43.19
N GLN A 11 -6.08 14.76 -43.85
CA GLN A 11 -4.67 15.10 -43.79
C GLN A 11 -4.39 15.61 -42.37
N LEU A 12 -3.78 14.75 -41.54
CA LEU A 12 -3.24 15.17 -40.25
C LEU A 12 -2.20 16.26 -40.52
N PRO A 13 -2.25 17.42 -39.82
CA PRO A 13 -1.30 18.49 -40.04
C PRO A 13 0.13 17.98 -39.85
N PRO A 14 1.11 18.50 -40.62
CA PRO A 14 2.49 18.08 -40.50
C PRO A 14 2.97 18.27 -39.06
N ARG A 15 3.61 17.24 -38.50
CA ARG A 15 4.13 17.28 -37.13
C ARG A 15 5.20 18.39 -37.06
N LEU A 16 4.86 19.53 -36.43
CA LEU A 16 5.78 20.65 -36.22
C LEU A 16 7.12 20.17 -35.61
N PRO A 17 8.27 20.80 -35.93
CA PRO A 17 9.55 20.55 -35.26
C PRO A 17 9.42 20.60 -33.72
N TRP A 18 10.20 19.81 -32.99
CA TRP A 18 10.10 19.68 -31.52
C TRP A 18 10.19 21.03 -30.79
N THR A 19 11.03 21.95 -31.27
CA THR A 19 11.22 23.29 -30.70
C THR A 19 9.96 24.15 -30.82
N GLN A 20 9.29 24.15 -31.98
CA GLN A 20 8.05 24.88 -32.20
C GLN A 20 6.90 24.27 -31.38
N ARG A 21 6.87 22.94 -31.26
CA ARG A 21 5.90 22.22 -30.41
C ARG A 21 6.09 22.52 -28.92
N ALA A 22 7.33 22.55 -28.45
CA ALA A 22 7.65 22.89 -27.06
C ALA A 22 7.29 24.35 -26.74
N LEU A 23 7.56 25.28 -27.67
CA LEU A 23 7.24 26.70 -27.50
C LEU A 23 5.74 26.98 -27.56
N SER A 24 5.00 26.31 -28.45
CA SER A 24 3.54 26.42 -28.50
C SER A 24 2.89 25.80 -27.27
N TRP A 25 3.43 24.68 -26.79
CA TRP A 25 2.98 24.03 -25.56
C TRP A 25 3.25 24.90 -24.33
N SER A 26 4.45 25.49 -24.21
CA SER A 26 4.77 26.34 -23.05
C SER A 26 3.90 27.60 -23.01
N ARG A 27 3.70 28.29 -24.15
CA ARG A 27 2.80 29.45 -24.20
C ARG A 27 1.34 29.09 -23.87
N SER A 28 0.85 27.94 -24.35
CA SER A 28 -0.54 27.54 -24.12
C SER A 28 -0.81 26.95 -22.73
N GLN A 29 0.18 26.29 -22.10
CA GLN A 29 -0.01 25.58 -20.83
C GLN A 29 0.58 26.31 -19.62
N LEU A 30 1.75 26.95 -19.77
CA LEU A 30 2.47 27.60 -18.68
C LEU A 30 2.16 29.10 -18.59
N PHE A 31 1.87 29.74 -19.72
CA PHE A 31 1.64 31.19 -19.81
C PHE A 31 0.32 31.58 -20.53
N PRO A 32 -0.84 30.92 -20.24
CA PRO A 32 -2.10 31.22 -20.94
C PRO A 32 -2.72 32.57 -20.56
N SER A 33 -2.40 33.10 -19.37
CA SER A 33 -2.85 34.43 -18.91
C SER A 33 -1.77 35.11 -18.06
N PRO A 34 -1.84 36.43 -17.81
CA PRO A 34 -0.89 37.13 -16.94
C PRO A 34 -0.85 36.56 -15.53
N GLY A 35 -2.00 36.16 -14.96
CA GLY A 35 -2.08 35.54 -13.64
C GLY A 35 -1.43 34.17 -13.58
N HIS A 36 -1.66 33.32 -14.59
CA HIS A 36 -0.99 32.02 -14.69
C HIS A 36 0.51 32.16 -14.93
N SER A 37 0.92 33.18 -15.69
CA SER A 37 2.34 33.48 -15.92
C SER A 37 3.07 33.84 -14.62
N LEU A 38 2.45 34.67 -13.77
CA LEU A 38 2.98 35.00 -12.45
C LEU A 38 3.05 33.78 -11.53
N LEU A 39 2.01 32.95 -11.49
CA LEU A 39 1.99 31.72 -10.71
C LEU A 39 3.06 30.72 -11.17
N THR A 40 3.22 30.55 -12.47
CA THR A 40 4.25 29.68 -13.06
C THR A 40 5.65 30.19 -12.75
N LEU A 41 5.91 31.49 -12.93
CA LEU A 41 7.22 32.06 -12.59
C LEU A 41 7.51 31.98 -11.09
N GLY A 42 6.50 32.24 -10.25
CA GLY A 42 6.61 32.11 -8.79
C GLY A 42 6.89 30.67 -8.35
N THR A 43 6.22 29.68 -8.95
CA THR A 43 6.49 28.26 -8.67
C THR A 43 7.86 27.83 -9.16
N ILE A 44 8.30 28.26 -10.35
CA ILE A 44 9.65 27.99 -10.85
C ILE A 44 10.70 28.62 -9.92
N ALA A 45 10.52 29.88 -9.51
CA ALA A 45 11.43 30.56 -8.60
C ALA A 45 11.50 29.85 -7.24
N LEU A 46 10.35 29.43 -6.69
CA LEU A 46 10.29 28.67 -5.44
C LEU A 46 10.98 27.32 -5.57
N LEU A 47 10.79 26.59 -6.67
CA LEU A 47 11.48 25.32 -6.92
C LEU A 47 12.99 25.53 -7.10
N ALA A 48 13.40 26.57 -7.83
CA ALA A 48 14.79 26.92 -8.04
C ALA A 48 15.51 27.34 -6.75
N TRP A 49 14.79 27.86 -5.76
CA TRP A 49 15.33 28.15 -4.43
C TRP A 49 15.28 26.93 -3.50
N CYS A 50 14.15 26.22 -3.46
CA CYS A 50 13.91 25.11 -2.55
C CYS A 50 14.73 23.86 -2.90
N ILE A 51 14.79 23.46 -4.18
CA ILE A 51 15.46 22.22 -4.59
C ILE A 51 16.96 22.27 -4.27
N PRO A 52 17.73 23.31 -4.67
CA PRO A 52 19.16 23.36 -4.35
C PRO A 52 19.41 23.44 -2.84
N THR A 53 18.61 24.21 -2.11
CA THR A 53 18.72 24.31 -0.64
C THR A 53 18.49 22.94 0.01
N ALA A 54 17.45 22.23 -0.40
CA ALA A 54 17.15 20.89 0.09
C ALA A 54 18.25 19.89 -0.28
N LEU A 55 18.74 19.87 -1.53
CA LEU A 55 19.79 18.95 -1.95
C LEU A 55 21.14 19.24 -1.26
N ASN A 56 21.47 20.51 -1.07
CA ASN A 56 22.67 20.91 -0.35
C ASN A 56 22.64 20.41 1.08
N TRP A 57 21.50 20.56 1.77
CA TRP A 57 21.34 20.06 3.13
C TRP A 57 21.28 18.52 3.17
N LEU A 58 20.47 17.89 2.32
CA LEU A 58 20.12 16.47 2.39
C LEU A 58 21.25 15.55 1.89
N VAL A 59 22.01 15.98 0.87
CA VAL A 59 22.99 15.14 0.19
C VAL A 59 24.38 15.75 0.22
N PHE A 60 24.57 16.98 -0.28
CA PHE A 60 25.91 17.49 -0.57
C PHE A 60 26.71 17.87 0.67
N ASN A 61 26.07 18.46 1.68
CA ASN A 61 26.70 18.80 2.96
C ASN A 61 26.44 17.75 4.05
N ALA A 62 25.76 16.66 3.71
CA ALA A 62 25.29 15.67 4.67
C ALA A 62 26.40 14.75 5.18
N THR A 63 26.26 14.28 6.41
CA THR A 63 27.20 13.35 7.05
C THR A 63 26.60 11.95 7.08
N PHE A 64 27.24 10.99 6.39
CA PHE A 64 26.78 9.61 6.29
C PHE A 64 27.54 8.61 7.16
N VAL A 65 28.81 8.92 7.48
CA VAL A 65 29.73 8.06 8.21
C VAL A 65 30.34 8.86 9.36
N GLY A 66 30.39 8.26 10.55
CA GLY A 66 30.80 8.92 11.78
C GLY A 66 30.52 8.06 12.99
N THR A 67 31.13 8.41 14.12
CA THR A 67 31.08 7.66 15.37
C THR A 67 30.13 8.29 16.39
N SER A 68 29.95 9.62 16.35
CA SER A 68 29.15 10.37 17.30
C SER A 68 28.41 11.52 16.60
N GLY A 69 27.33 12.03 17.21
CA GLY A 69 26.63 13.23 16.73
C GLY A 69 27.55 14.46 16.57
N LYS A 70 28.68 14.50 17.28
CA LYS A 70 29.68 15.58 17.12
C LYS A 70 30.35 15.59 15.75
N ASP A 71 30.34 14.46 15.03
CA ASP A 71 30.93 14.34 13.70
C ASP A 71 30.01 14.91 12.61
N CYS A 72 28.76 15.24 12.95
CA CYS A 72 27.79 15.79 12.02
C CYS A 72 28.15 17.23 11.61
N ASN A 73 28.17 17.50 10.31
CA ASN A 73 28.30 18.86 9.77
C ASN A 73 27.06 19.71 10.13
N PRO A 74 27.19 20.85 10.84
CA PRO A 74 26.06 21.72 11.19
C PRO A 74 25.30 22.29 9.98
N ALA A 75 25.95 22.38 8.81
CA ALA A 75 25.36 22.93 7.59
C ALA A 75 24.58 21.89 6.75
N GLY A 76 24.54 20.63 7.17
CA GLY A 76 23.91 19.53 6.43
C GLY A 76 23.16 18.56 7.33
N ALA A 77 22.44 17.62 6.71
CA ALA A 77 21.72 16.57 7.39
C ALA A 77 22.69 15.56 8.02
N CYS A 78 22.41 15.12 9.24
CA CYS A 78 23.12 13.99 9.84
C CYS A 78 22.37 12.67 9.68
N TRP A 79 22.93 11.76 8.88
CA TRP A 79 22.33 10.43 8.64
C TRP A 79 22.77 9.35 9.63
N LEU A 80 23.68 9.68 10.55
CA LEU A 80 24.17 8.75 11.58
C LEU A 80 23.09 8.05 12.41
N PRO A 81 21.98 8.72 12.84
CA PRO A 81 20.92 8.02 13.55
C PRO A 81 20.30 6.88 12.73
N ILE A 82 20.27 7.00 11.40
CA ILE A 82 19.73 5.99 10.48
C ILE A 82 20.78 4.93 10.19
N THR A 83 22.01 5.32 9.84
CA THR A 83 23.06 4.39 9.41
C THR A 83 23.56 3.53 10.58
N GLN A 84 23.73 4.10 11.77
CA GLN A 84 24.16 3.35 12.95
C GLN A 84 23.07 2.43 13.51
N ARG A 85 21.79 2.79 13.34
CA ARG A 85 20.65 1.96 13.78
C ARG A 85 19.96 1.21 12.64
N TRP A 86 20.63 1.04 11.50
CA TRP A 86 20.04 0.40 10.33
C TRP A 86 19.49 -1.00 10.63
N ASN A 87 20.22 -1.80 11.41
CA ASN A 87 19.77 -3.13 11.84
C ASN A 87 18.47 -3.05 12.66
N LEU A 88 18.34 -2.06 13.53
CA LEU A 88 17.12 -1.85 14.32
C LEU A 88 15.95 -1.41 13.42
N PHE A 89 16.21 -0.57 12.41
CA PHE A 89 15.20 -0.16 11.44
C PHE A 89 14.67 -1.32 10.59
N VAL A 90 15.54 -2.24 10.16
CA VAL A 90 15.15 -3.35 9.28
C VAL A 90 14.65 -4.56 10.08
N TYR A 91 15.44 -4.99 11.07
CA TYR A 91 15.25 -6.25 11.79
C TYR A 91 14.58 -6.07 13.16
N GLY A 92 14.53 -4.86 13.71
CA GLY A 92 14.02 -4.66 15.07
C GLY A 92 14.95 -5.27 16.11
N PHE A 93 14.37 -5.99 17.08
CA PHE A 93 15.13 -6.67 18.15
C PHE A 93 15.39 -8.15 17.84
N TYR A 94 15.32 -8.52 16.56
CA TYR A 94 15.51 -9.90 16.12
C TYR A 94 16.96 -10.37 16.35
N PRO A 95 17.19 -11.59 16.86
CA PRO A 95 18.54 -12.09 17.13
C PRO A 95 19.43 -12.07 15.88
N GLU A 96 20.68 -11.61 16.01
CA GLU A 96 21.59 -11.40 14.86
C GLU A 96 21.80 -12.67 14.03
N ALA A 97 21.96 -13.82 14.69
CA ALA A 97 22.14 -15.11 14.03
C ALA A 97 20.95 -15.52 13.14
N GLU A 98 19.76 -14.95 13.38
CA GLU A 98 18.51 -15.35 12.71
C GLU A 98 17.96 -14.25 11.80
N GLN A 99 18.66 -13.11 11.64
CA GLN A 99 18.22 -11.99 10.80
C GLN A 99 17.99 -12.38 9.32
N TRP A 100 18.67 -13.41 8.84
CA TRP A 100 18.46 -13.96 7.49
C TRP A 100 16.99 -14.36 7.24
N ARG A 101 16.25 -14.76 8.28
CA ARG A 101 14.81 -15.11 8.19
C ARG A 101 13.96 -13.89 7.86
N VAL A 102 14.31 -12.75 8.46
CA VAL A 102 13.65 -11.47 8.20
C VAL A 102 14.00 -11.00 6.79
N SER A 103 15.28 -11.04 6.39
CA SER A 103 15.70 -10.67 5.04
C SER A 103 14.96 -11.52 3.99
N LEU A 104 14.89 -12.84 4.19
CA LEU A 104 14.16 -13.74 3.31
C LEU A 104 12.66 -13.41 3.26
N SER A 105 12.02 -13.13 4.40
CA SER A 105 10.61 -12.74 4.45
C SER A 105 10.34 -11.42 3.70
N LEU A 106 11.22 -10.43 3.85
CA LEU A 106 11.13 -9.16 3.13
C LEU A 106 11.38 -9.34 1.63
N ILE A 107 12.32 -10.20 1.23
CA ILE A 107 12.58 -10.54 -0.17
C ILE A 107 11.36 -11.23 -0.79
N LEU A 108 10.74 -12.19 -0.09
CA LEU A 108 9.52 -12.85 -0.55
C LEU A 108 8.36 -11.84 -0.68
N ALA A 109 8.15 -10.99 0.32
CA ALA A 109 7.17 -9.91 0.22
C ALA A 109 7.44 -9.01 -1.01
N GLY A 110 8.69 -8.57 -1.20
CA GLY A 110 9.13 -7.76 -2.34
C GLY A 110 9.00 -8.46 -3.70
N ALA A 111 9.29 -9.76 -3.76
CA ALA A 111 9.16 -10.58 -4.95
C ALA A 111 7.72 -10.61 -5.46
N THR A 112 6.71 -10.47 -4.58
CA THR A 112 5.31 -10.30 -4.98
C THR A 112 5.13 -9.16 -5.97
N PHE A 113 5.73 -7.98 -5.71
CA PHE A 113 5.64 -6.83 -6.60
C PHE A 113 6.34 -7.08 -7.94
N VAL A 114 7.48 -7.75 -7.90
CA VAL A 114 8.23 -8.14 -9.09
C VAL A 114 7.42 -9.13 -9.93
N LEU A 115 6.89 -10.19 -9.33
CA LEU A 115 6.06 -11.20 -10.01
C LEU A 115 4.77 -10.60 -10.58
N LEU A 116 4.17 -9.64 -9.88
CA LEU A 116 3.02 -8.87 -10.36
C LEU A 116 3.35 -7.96 -11.54
N PHE A 117 4.60 -7.49 -11.65
CA PHE A 117 5.09 -6.67 -12.76
C PHE A 117 5.45 -7.53 -13.99
N PHE A 118 6.19 -8.62 -13.76
CA PHE A 118 6.63 -9.55 -14.79
C PHE A 118 5.51 -10.54 -15.12
N LYS A 119 4.72 -10.17 -16.14
CA LYS A 119 3.57 -10.89 -16.74
C LYS A 119 3.80 -12.35 -17.19
N ARG A 120 4.92 -12.98 -16.88
CA ARG A 120 5.30 -14.31 -17.36
C ARG A 120 4.73 -15.46 -16.52
N LEU A 121 4.22 -15.19 -15.31
CA LEU A 121 3.75 -16.25 -14.42
C LEU A 121 2.25 -16.55 -14.60
N ASP A 122 1.88 -17.83 -14.57
CA ASP A 122 0.48 -18.27 -14.57
C ASP A 122 -0.26 -17.68 -13.35
N ARG A 123 -1.48 -17.19 -13.58
CA ARG A 123 -2.36 -16.63 -12.54
C ARG A 123 -2.61 -17.62 -11.41
N ARG A 124 -2.67 -18.93 -11.70
CA ARG A 124 -2.87 -19.96 -10.67
C ARG A 124 -1.68 -20.04 -9.72
N LEU A 125 -0.47 -20.00 -10.27
CA LEU A 125 0.77 -20.01 -9.49
C LEU A 125 0.90 -18.73 -8.66
N LEU A 126 0.57 -17.58 -9.22
CA LEU A 126 0.56 -16.30 -8.49
C LEU A 126 -0.43 -16.31 -7.32
N LEU A 127 -1.65 -16.82 -7.52
CA LEU A 127 -2.64 -16.93 -6.44
C LEU A 127 -2.20 -17.93 -5.37
N GLY A 128 -1.59 -19.07 -5.76
CA GLY A 128 -1.01 -20.02 -4.83
C GLY A 128 0.12 -19.42 -4.00
N TYR A 129 1.02 -18.67 -4.65
CA TYR A 129 2.09 -17.93 -3.99
C TYR A 129 1.55 -16.95 -2.95
N LEU A 130 0.58 -16.11 -3.33
CA LEU A 130 -0.05 -15.15 -2.43
C LEU A 130 -0.75 -15.82 -1.25
N ALA A 131 -1.39 -16.98 -1.45
CA ALA A 131 -2.07 -17.71 -0.37
C ALA A 131 -1.08 -18.35 0.61
N VAL A 132 0.07 -18.83 0.14
CA VAL A 132 1.11 -19.45 0.97
C VAL A 132 1.96 -18.41 1.68
N LEU A 133 2.16 -17.24 1.08
CA LEU A 133 3.07 -16.20 1.56
C LEU A 133 2.84 -15.81 3.04
N PRO A 134 1.61 -15.53 3.54
CA PRO A 134 1.41 -15.21 4.95
C PRO A 134 1.82 -16.33 5.91
N VAL A 135 1.53 -17.57 5.54
CA VAL A 135 1.87 -18.75 6.35
C VAL A 135 3.38 -18.93 6.38
N LEU A 136 4.03 -18.77 5.23
CA LEU A 136 5.48 -18.84 5.09
C LEU A 136 6.19 -17.72 5.87
N MET A 137 5.71 -16.48 5.77
CA MET A 137 6.24 -15.35 6.56
C MET A 137 6.06 -15.59 8.06
N TRP A 138 4.89 -16.06 8.50
CA TRP A 138 4.66 -16.36 9.91
C TRP A 138 5.61 -17.46 10.42
N TRP A 139 5.76 -18.55 9.67
CA TRP A 139 6.66 -19.65 10.01
C TRP A 139 8.14 -19.22 10.03
N LEU A 140 8.60 -18.46 9.03
CA LEU A 140 9.96 -17.93 8.99
C LEU A 140 10.26 -17.01 10.18
N LEU A 141 9.32 -16.13 10.54
CA LEU A 141 9.56 -15.11 11.56
C LEU A 141 9.39 -15.64 12.99
N LYS A 142 8.33 -16.41 13.26
CA LYS A 142 8.06 -16.97 14.58
C LYS A 142 8.94 -18.19 14.88
N GLY A 143 9.42 -18.88 13.84
CA GLY A 143 10.07 -20.18 13.96
C GLY A 143 9.06 -21.30 14.16
N GLY A 144 9.52 -22.46 14.63
CA GLY A 144 8.69 -23.67 14.79
C GLY A 144 9.39 -24.90 14.23
N VAL A 145 8.69 -25.70 13.44
CA VAL A 145 9.23 -26.96 12.88
C VAL A 145 10.58 -26.72 12.19
N GLY A 146 11.68 -27.14 12.84
CA GLY A 146 13.05 -26.99 12.35
C GLY A 146 13.73 -25.63 12.60
N LEU A 147 13.05 -24.65 13.21
CA LEU A 147 13.57 -23.30 13.43
C LEU A 147 13.44 -22.89 14.91
N THR A 148 14.45 -22.22 15.44
CA THR A 148 14.42 -21.66 16.81
C THR A 148 13.21 -20.71 16.97
N PRO A 149 12.38 -20.87 18.01
CA PRO A 149 11.22 -20.02 18.21
C PRO A 149 11.65 -18.62 18.64
N VAL A 150 11.13 -17.60 17.97
CA VAL A 150 11.38 -16.18 18.27
C VAL A 150 10.08 -15.51 18.72
N SER A 151 10.14 -14.76 19.82
CA SER A 151 8.98 -14.03 20.32
C SER A 151 8.58 -12.92 19.35
N SER A 152 7.28 -12.72 19.15
CA SER A 152 6.73 -11.63 18.32
C SER A 152 7.01 -10.26 18.91
N THR A 153 7.29 -10.18 20.22
CA THR A 153 7.69 -8.95 20.90
C THR A 153 9.04 -8.42 20.42
N GLN A 154 9.85 -9.26 19.77
CA GLN A 154 11.13 -8.85 19.18
C GLN A 154 10.97 -8.32 17.75
N PHE A 155 9.79 -8.49 17.14
CA PHE A 155 9.54 -8.03 15.79
C PHE A 155 9.33 -6.52 15.81
N ALA A 156 10.10 -5.79 15.01
CA ALA A 156 9.98 -4.35 14.93
C ALA A 156 10.45 -3.78 13.58
N GLY A 157 10.21 -2.49 13.34
CA GLY A 157 10.73 -1.77 12.19
C GLY A 157 10.04 -2.13 10.87
N MET A 158 10.81 -2.12 9.78
CA MET A 158 10.32 -2.43 8.42
C MET A 158 9.70 -3.83 8.34
N LEU A 159 10.26 -4.79 9.07
CA LEU A 159 9.71 -6.15 9.19
C LEU A 159 8.22 -6.11 9.52
N VAL A 160 7.84 -5.40 10.60
CA VAL A 160 6.46 -5.34 11.07
C VAL A 160 5.57 -4.59 10.09
N THR A 161 6.03 -3.44 9.57
CA THR A 161 5.28 -2.65 8.58
C THR A 161 4.94 -3.48 7.34
N VAL A 162 5.92 -4.19 6.77
CA VAL A 162 5.72 -5.03 5.58
C VAL A 162 4.87 -6.25 5.89
N PHE A 163 5.12 -6.92 7.02
CA PHE A 163 4.33 -8.07 7.46
C PHE A 163 2.85 -7.70 7.61
N LEU A 164 2.54 -6.65 8.38
CA LEU A 164 1.17 -6.20 8.63
C LEU A 164 0.45 -5.81 7.34
N GLY A 165 1.14 -5.10 6.44
CA GLY A 165 0.58 -4.69 5.16
C GLY A 165 0.27 -5.86 4.25
N VAL A 166 1.25 -6.75 4.01
CA VAL A 166 1.12 -7.87 3.07
C VAL A 166 0.12 -8.90 3.60
N VAL A 167 0.29 -9.36 4.83
CA VAL A 167 -0.61 -10.34 5.46
C VAL A 167 -2.01 -9.76 5.58
N GLY A 168 -2.11 -8.49 6.00
CA GLY A 168 -3.39 -7.77 6.09
C GLY A 168 -4.15 -7.77 4.77
N MET A 169 -3.47 -7.44 3.66
CA MET A 169 -4.10 -7.40 2.34
C MET A 169 -4.54 -8.78 1.86
N VAL A 170 -3.70 -9.81 2.03
CA VAL A 170 -3.99 -11.18 1.58
C VAL A 170 -5.25 -11.74 2.25
N PHE A 171 -5.48 -11.46 3.53
CA PHE A 171 -6.67 -11.91 4.25
C PHE A 171 -7.86 -10.96 4.12
N ALA A 172 -7.63 -9.64 4.06
CA ALA A 172 -8.71 -8.66 3.94
C ALA A 172 -9.43 -8.75 2.59
N LEU A 173 -8.72 -9.09 1.50
CA LEU A 173 -9.33 -9.18 0.17
C LEU A 173 -10.39 -10.30 0.08
N PRO A 174 -10.11 -11.57 0.43
CA PRO A 174 -11.13 -12.61 0.49
C PRO A 174 -12.29 -12.27 1.41
N LEU A 175 -12.01 -11.73 2.60
CA LEU A 175 -13.05 -11.34 3.55
C LEU A 175 -13.94 -10.21 2.98
N GLY A 176 -13.33 -9.23 2.32
CA GLY A 176 -14.03 -8.17 1.61
C GLY A 176 -14.92 -8.68 0.48
N ILE A 177 -14.46 -9.67 -0.29
CA ILE A 177 -15.28 -10.35 -1.32
C ILE A 177 -16.50 -11.00 -0.67
N LEU A 178 -16.30 -11.77 0.40
CA LEU A 178 -17.39 -12.44 1.11
C LEU A 178 -18.43 -11.44 1.64
N LEU A 179 -17.98 -10.35 2.24
CA LEU A 179 -18.86 -9.28 2.75
C LEU A 179 -19.60 -8.54 1.63
N ALA A 180 -18.93 -8.26 0.50
CA ALA A 180 -19.56 -7.63 -0.67
C ALA A 180 -20.67 -8.51 -1.26
N LEU A 181 -20.41 -9.81 -1.38
CA LEU A 181 -21.40 -10.80 -1.82
C LEU A 181 -22.53 -10.97 -0.80
N GLY A 182 -22.19 -11.02 0.50
CA GLY A 182 -23.15 -11.10 1.61
C GLY A 182 -24.14 -9.93 1.60
N ARG A 183 -23.65 -8.69 1.39
CA ARG A 183 -24.47 -7.49 1.24
C ARG A 183 -25.44 -7.54 0.04
N ARG A 184 -25.14 -8.34 -0.99
CA ARG A 184 -26.00 -8.55 -2.18
C ARG A 184 -26.85 -9.83 -2.11
N SER A 185 -26.77 -10.58 -1.01
CA SER A 185 -27.52 -11.81 -0.82
C SER A 185 -29.03 -11.55 -0.78
N LYS A 186 -29.81 -12.54 -1.24
CA LYS A 186 -31.28 -12.56 -1.10
C LYS A 186 -31.70 -12.91 0.32
N LEU A 187 -30.82 -13.55 1.10
CA LEU A 187 -31.10 -13.92 2.49
C LEU A 187 -31.04 -12.66 3.37
N PRO A 188 -32.16 -12.26 4.03
CA PRO A 188 -32.24 -10.98 4.72
C PRO A 188 -31.27 -10.88 5.89
N VAL A 189 -31.04 -11.98 6.61
CA VAL A 189 -30.10 -12.03 7.76
C VAL A 189 -28.66 -11.80 7.30
N ILE A 190 -28.18 -12.53 6.29
CA ILE A 190 -26.81 -12.38 5.78
C ILE A 190 -26.58 -10.96 5.26
N ARG A 191 -27.57 -10.44 4.51
CA ARG A 191 -27.53 -9.08 4.00
C ARG A 191 -27.47 -8.05 5.13
N LEU A 192 -28.33 -8.17 6.14
CA LEU A 192 -28.38 -7.26 7.28
C LEU A 192 -27.07 -7.28 8.07
N LEU A 193 -26.56 -8.47 8.42
CA LEU A 193 -25.29 -8.61 9.14
C LEU A 193 -24.11 -8.02 8.36
N SER A 194 -24.06 -8.27 7.04
CA SER A 194 -23.01 -7.70 6.18
C SER A 194 -23.10 -6.18 6.08
N VAL A 195 -24.32 -5.64 5.91
CA VAL A 195 -24.54 -4.18 5.90
C VAL A 195 -24.12 -3.56 7.22
N LEU A 196 -24.62 -4.10 8.35
CA LEU A 196 -24.31 -3.58 9.68
C LEU A 196 -22.80 -3.60 9.94
N TYR A 197 -22.12 -4.71 9.66
CA TYR A 197 -20.66 -4.80 9.79
C TYR A 197 -19.95 -3.72 8.96
N ILE A 198 -20.26 -3.61 7.66
CA ILE A 198 -19.58 -2.69 6.75
C ILE A 198 -19.80 -1.23 7.19
N GLU A 199 -21.03 -0.85 7.50
CA GLU A 199 -21.35 0.53 7.88
C GLU A 199 -20.76 0.89 9.26
N LEU A 200 -20.81 -0.01 10.25
CA LEU A 200 -20.24 0.23 11.58
C LEU A 200 -18.71 0.35 11.54
N VAL A 201 -18.03 -0.62 10.92
CA VAL A 201 -16.56 -0.65 10.91
C VAL A 201 -15.98 0.55 10.17
N ARG A 202 -16.60 0.96 9.05
CA ARG A 202 -16.15 2.14 8.29
C ARG A 202 -16.47 3.47 8.97
N SER A 203 -17.39 3.48 9.94
CA SER A 203 -17.73 4.68 10.71
C SER A 203 -16.83 4.90 11.92
N VAL A 204 -16.08 3.87 12.35
CA VAL A 204 -15.20 3.93 13.53
C VAL A 204 -13.75 4.14 13.09
N PRO A 205 -13.01 5.09 13.69
CA PRO A 205 -11.58 5.24 13.44
C PRO A 205 -10.80 3.96 13.81
N VAL A 206 -9.88 3.52 12.94
CA VAL A 206 -9.07 2.31 13.17
C VAL A 206 -8.23 2.39 14.44
N ILE A 207 -7.77 3.59 14.82
CA ILE A 207 -7.06 3.83 16.08
C ILE A 207 -7.88 3.38 17.31
N SER A 208 -9.18 3.68 17.32
CA SER A 208 -10.08 3.28 18.40
C SER A 208 -10.27 1.77 18.45
N LEU A 209 -10.35 1.12 17.28
CA LEU A 209 -10.44 -0.34 17.19
C LEU A 209 -9.15 -1.02 17.67
N LEU A 210 -7.98 -0.47 17.33
CA LEU A 210 -6.68 -0.97 17.80
C LEU A 210 -6.57 -0.85 19.31
N PHE A 211 -6.95 0.29 19.88
CA PHE A 211 -6.94 0.51 21.33
C PHE A 211 -7.90 -0.45 22.05
N MET A 212 -9.14 -0.59 21.54
CA MET A 212 -10.15 -1.49 22.12
C MET A 212 -9.72 -2.96 22.04
N ALA A 213 -9.20 -3.41 20.90
CA ALA A 213 -8.73 -4.78 20.74
C ALA A 213 -7.48 -5.11 21.59
N SER A 214 -6.65 -4.11 21.87
CA SER A 214 -5.41 -4.32 22.61
C SER A 214 -5.63 -4.27 24.13
N LEU A 215 -6.49 -3.37 24.61
CA LEU A 215 -6.72 -3.16 26.05
C LEU A 215 -8.01 -3.81 26.56
N MET A 216 -9.13 -3.66 25.84
CA MET A 216 -10.41 -4.15 26.36
C MET A 216 -10.57 -5.66 26.23
N ILE A 217 -10.09 -6.28 25.15
CA ILE A 217 -10.16 -7.74 24.97
C ILE A 217 -9.43 -8.47 26.11
N GLN A 218 -8.34 -7.91 26.65
CA GLN A 218 -7.61 -8.49 27.78
C GLN A 218 -8.46 -8.55 29.07
N LEU A 219 -9.42 -7.64 29.24
CA LEU A 219 -10.31 -7.62 30.40
C LEU A 219 -11.37 -8.74 30.35
N PHE A 220 -11.72 -9.21 29.15
CA PHE A 220 -12.70 -10.29 28.95
C PHE A 220 -12.06 -11.68 28.85
N LEU A 221 -10.74 -11.72 28.75
CA LEU A 221 -9.97 -12.95 28.66
C LEU A 221 -9.56 -13.42 30.06
N PRO A 222 -9.46 -14.75 30.30
CA PRO A 222 -8.99 -15.27 31.58
C PRO A 222 -7.62 -14.69 31.97
N PRO A 223 -7.40 -14.37 33.27
CA PRO A 223 -6.10 -13.93 33.76
C PRO A 223 -5.01 -14.93 33.35
N GLY A 224 -3.94 -14.44 32.73
CA GLY A 224 -2.83 -15.27 32.25
C GLY A 224 -2.96 -15.78 30.80
N SER A 225 -4.08 -15.51 30.11
CA SER A 225 -4.13 -15.75 28.66
C SER A 225 -3.31 -14.69 27.91
N ALA A 226 -2.28 -15.15 27.19
CA ALA A 226 -1.37 -14.29 26.45
C ALA A 226 -1.70 -14.36 24.95
N PHE A 227 -2.77 -13.68 24.53
CA PHE A 227 -3.02 -13.55 23.10
C PHE A 227 -2.03 -12.57 22.48
N ASP A 228 -1.25 -13.06 21.51
CA ASP A 228 -0.14 -12.35 20.87
C ASP A 228 -0.59 -10.97 20.37
N ILE A 229 0.11 -9.91 20.76
CA ILE A 229 -0.27 -8.53 20.42
C ILE A 229 -0.20 -8.27 18.91
N LEU A 230 0.77 -8.87 18.22
CA LEU A 230 0.91 -8.73 16.78
C LEU A 230 -0.28 -9.36 16.06
N LEU A 231 -0.74 -10.53 16.52
CA LEU A 231 -1.94 -11.18 15.97
C LEU A 231 -3.21 -10.38 16.22
N ARG A 232 -3.37 -9.78 17.41
CA ARG A 232 -4.52 -8.91 17.71
C ARG A 232 -4.60 -7.73 16.76
N VAL A 233 -3.49 -7.01 16.63
CA VAL A 233 -3.35 -5.87 15.73
C VAL A 233 -3.60 -6.29 14.28
N GLN A 234 -3.01 -7.42 13.85
CA GLN A 234 -3.20 -7.96 12.52
C GLN A 234 -4.67 -8.26 12.22
N LEU A 235 -5.41 -8.86 13.16
CA LEU A 235 -6.83 -9.16 13.03
C LEU A 235 -7.66 -7.88 12.88
N VAL A 236 -7.39 -6.85 13.70
CA VAL A 236 -8.07 -5.56 13.58
C VAL A 236 -7.85 -4.94 12.21
N LEU A 237 -6.60 -4.90 11.73
CA LEU A 237 -6.29 -4.35 10.40
C LEU A 237 -6.97 -5.14 9.28
N ILE A 238 -7.04 -6.48 9.38
CA ILE A 238 -7.74 -7.33 8.40
C ILE A 238 -9.24 -7.00 8.38
N LEU A 239 -9.88 -6.97 9.55
CA LEU A 239 -11.32 -6.71 9.69
C LEU A 239 -11.67 -5.31 9.18
N PHE A 240 -10.91 -4.29 9.60
CA PHE A 240 -11.08 -2.92 9.16
C PHE A 240 -10.94 -2.80 7.64
N THR A 241 -9.83 -3.30 7.09
CA THR A 241 -9.56 -3.24 5.65
C THR A 241 -10.60 -3.99 4.83
N ALA A 242 -11.08 -5.15 5.32
CA ALA A 242 -12.09 -5.94 4.63
C ALA A 242 -13.42 -5.18 4.46
N ALA A 243 -13.79 -4.31 5.40
CA ALA A 243 -14.99 -3.49 5.29
C ALA A 243 -14.87 -2.44 4.15
N TYR A 244 -13.73 -1.78 4.04
CA TYR A 244 -13.45 -0.86 2.91
C TYR A 244 -13.36 -1.61 1.59
N MET A 245 -12.73 -2.78 1.60
CA MET A 245 -12.60 -3.64 0.43
C MET A 245 -13.97 -4.11 -0.08
N ALA A 246 -14.87 -4.47 0.83
CA ALA A 246 -16.23 -4.88 0.51
C ALA A 246 -16.99 -3.77 -0.22
N GLU A 247 -16.78 -2.51 0.17
CA GLU A 247 -17.40 -1.37 -0.49
C GLU A 247 -16.85 -1.11 -1.89
N THR A 248 -15.53 -1.19 -2.07
CA THR A 248 -14.88 -1.08 -3.37
C THR A 248 -15.40 -2.17 -4.33
N LEU A 249 -15.49 -3.41 -3.84
CA LEU A 249 -15.98 -4.54 -4.62
C LEU A 249 -17.48 -4.47 -4.89
N ARG A 250 -18.27 -3.91 -3.96
CA ARG A 250 -19.69 -3.60 -4.17
C ARG A 250 -19.87 -2.62 -5.33
N GLY A 251 -19.07 -1.55 -5.38
CA GLY A 251 -19.06 -0.61 -6.50
C GLY A 251 -18.69 -1.30 -7.81
N GLY A 252 -17.70 -2.20 -7.77
CA GLY A 252 -17.36 -3.06 -8.89
C GLY A 252 -18.56 -3.92 -9.37
N LEU A 253 -19.19 -4.68 -8.47
CA LEU A 253 -20.35 -5.52 -8.79
C LEU A 253 -21.49 -4.73 -9.45
N GLN A 254 -21.66 -3.46 -9.08
CA GLN A 254 -22.69 -2.56 -9.65
C GLN A 254 -22.35 -2.06 -11.06
N ASN A 255 -21.06 -1.92 -11.37
CA ASN A 255 -20.60 -1.45 -12.69
C ASN A 255 -20.68 -2.53 -13.78
N LEU A 256 -20.88 -3.80 -13.42
CA LEU A 256 -20.96 -4.89 -14.39
C LEU A 256 -22.33 -4.87 -15.11
N PRO A 257 -22.37 -4.89 -16.46
CA PRO A 257 -23.63 -4.90 -17.21
C PRO A 257 -24.52 -6.09 -16.84
N ARG A 258 -25.84 -5.84 -16.72
CA ARG A 258 -26.82 -6.90 -16.41
C ARG A 258 -26.79 -8.06 -17.39
N GLY A 259 -26.49 -7.79 -18.66
CA GLY A 259 -26.35 -8.82 -19.70
C GLY A 259 -25.36 -9.94 -19.37
N GLN A 260 -24.32 -9.69 -18.57
CA GLN A 260 -23.39 -10.75 -18.11
C GLN A 260 -24.08 -11.75 -17.17
N TYR A 261 -24.98 -11.25 -16.31
CA TYR A 261 -25.78 -12.10 -15.42
C TYR A 261 -26.84 -12.88 -16.20
N GLU A 262 -27.49 -12.23 -17.16
CA GLU A 262 -28.52 -12.84 -18.02
C GLU A 262 -27.93 -13.90 -18.95
N ALA A 263 -26.77 -13.62 -19.58
CA ALA A 263 -26.06 -14.57 -20.42
C ALA A 263 -25.61 -15.82 -19.64
N ALA A 264 -25.09 -15.65 -18.42
CA ALA A 264 -24.72 -16.78 -17.57
C ALA A 264 -25.94 -17.65 -17.21
N GLN A 265 -27.10 -17.02 -16.96
CA GLN A 265 -28.35 -17.74 -16.69
C GLN A 265 -28.90 -18.44 -17.94
N ALA A 266 -28.82 -17.81 -19.12
CA ALA A 266 -29.23 -18.41 -20.40
C ALA A 266 -28.39 -19.65 -20.75
N LEU A 267 -27.12 -19.69 -20.33
CA LEU A 267 -26.24 -20.86 -20.43
C LEU A 267 -26.50 -21.92 -19.34
N GLY A 268 -27.51 -21.73 -18.49
CA GLY A 268 -27.87 -22.67 -17.42
C GLY A 268 -26.91 -22.67 -16.22
N PHE A 269 -26.04 -21.67 -16.07
CA PHE A 269 -25.17 -21.61 -14.90
C PHE A 269 -25.93 -21.20 -13.64
N GLY A 270 -25.83 -22.01 -12.58
CA GLY A 270 -26.28 -21.63 -11.25
C GLY A 270 -25.48 -20.46 -10.67
N TYR A 271 -26.04 -19.78 -9.66
CA TYR A 271 -25.46 -18.55 -9.08
C TYR A 271 -23.98 -18.67 -8.71
N TRP A 272 -23.58 -19.73 -8.01
CA TRP A 272 -22.20 -19.91 -7.56
C TRP A 272 -21.22 -20.12 -8.71
N LYS A 273 -21.63 -20.85 -9.74
CA LYS A 273 -20.80 -21.09 -10.94
C LYS A 273 -20.67 -19.81 -11.77
N ALA A 274 -21.79 -19.12 -12.01
CA ALA A 274 -21.80 -17.83 -12.69
C ALA A 274 -20.95 -16.79 -11.92
N MET A 275 -21.09 -16.74 -10.60
CA MET A 275 -20.35 -15.81 -9.75
C MET A 275 -18.85 -16.10 -9.78
N GLY A 276 -18.45 -17.36 -9.53
CA GLY A 276 -17.03 -17.72 -9.44
C GLY A 276 -16.29 -17.71 -10.78
N GLN A 277 -16.95 -18.11 -11.88
CA GLN A 277 -16.28 -18.31 -13.17
C GLN A 277 -16.42 -17.13 -14.13
N ILE A 278 -17.46 -16.30 -14.00
CA ILE A 278 -17.76 -15.22 -14.96
C ILE A 278 -17.74 -13.85 -14.28
N ILE A 279 -18.58 -13.64 -13.27
CA ILE A 279 -18.85 -12.31 -12.70
C ILE A 279 -17.67 -11.84 -11.84
N LEU A 280 -17.28 -12.62 -10.83
CA LEU A 280 -16.25 -12.22 -9.86
C LEU A 280 -14.88 -11.99 -10.52
N PRO A 281 -14.40 -12.82 -11.48
CA PRO A 281 -13.15 -12.54 -12.18
C PRO A 281 -13.16 -11.21 -12.94
N GLN A 282 -14.29 -10.84 -13.56
CA GLN A 282 -14.45 -9.56 -14.25
C GLN A 282 -14.46 -8.39 -13.26
N VAL A 283 -15.20 -8.53 -12.16
CA VAL A 283 -15.28 -7.54 -11.08
C VAL A 283 -13.92 -7.31 -10.44
N LEU A 284 -13.19 -8.39 -10.12
CA LEU A 284 -11.85 -8.27 -9.56
C LEU A 284 -10.92 -7.57 -10.54
N LYS A 285 -10.98 -7.89 -11.85
CA LYS A 285 -10.16 -7.24 -12.88
C LYS A 285 -10.41 -5.73 -12.92
N GLN A 286 -11.66 -5.27 -13.04
CA GLN A 286 -11.96 -3.83 -13.08
C GLN A 286 -11.66 -3.12 -11.75
N SER A 287 -11.66 -3.84 -10.63
CA SER A 287 -11.36 -3.28 -9.32
C SER A 287 -9.86 -3.29 -8.98
N ILE A 288 -8.96 -3.85 -9.79
CA ILE A 288 -7.52 -3.93 -9.45
C ILE A 288 -6.94 -2.58 -9.02
N ALA A 289 -7.19 -1.51 -9.78
CA ALA A 289 -6.66 -0.18 -9.46
C ALA A 289 -7.13 0.34 -8.08
N PRO A 290 -8.45 0.41 -7.78
CA PRO A 290 -8.88 0.84 -6.46
C PRO A 290 -8.49 -0.13 -5.34
N LEU A 291 -8.36 -1.45 -5.60
CA LEU A 291 -7.84 -2.41 -4.61
C LEU A 291 -6.37 -2.10 -4.26
N LEU A 292 -5.54 -1.70 -5.23
CA LEU A 292 -4.16 -1.29 -4.98
C LEU A 292 -4.09 0.04 -4.21
N THR A 293 -4.99 0.98 -4.49
CA THR A 293 -5.11 2.21 -3.68
C THR A 293 -5.45 1.89 -2.23
N GLN A 294 -6.37 0.95 -1.99
CA GLN A 294 -6.70 0.49 -0.64
C GLN A 294 -5.51 -0.19 0.05
N PHE A 295 -4.70 -0.94 -0.70
CA PHE A 295 -3.46 -1.52 -0.17
C PHE A 295 -2.44 -0.45 0.26
N ILE A 296 -2.27 0.62 -0.53
CA ILE A 296 -1.42 1.76 -0.16
C ILE A 296 -1.95 2.43 1.13
N GLY A 297 -3.28 2.54 1.26
CA GLY A 297 -3.95 3.00 2.47
C GLY A 297 -3.60 2.13 3.68
N LEU A 298 -3.85 0.82 3.59
CA LEU A 298 -3.51 -0.16 4.62
C LEU A 298 -2.03 -0.06 5.02
N PHE A 299 -1.12 0.02 4.06
CA PHE A 299 0.32 0.13 4.33
C PHE A 299 0.65 1.34 5.20
N LYS A 300 0.00 2.48 4.98
CA LYS A 300 0.14 3.67 5.83
C LYS A 300 -0.57 3.51 7.17
N GLU A 301 -1.73 2.87 7.20
CA GLU A 301 -2.47 2.62 8.44
C GLU A 301 -1.72 1.66 9.39
N THR A 302 -0.80 0.84 8.89
CA THR A 302 0.06 0.00 9.74
C THR A 302 0.88 0.82 10.75
N THR A 303 1.09 2.11 10.55
CA THR A 303 1.86 2.94 11.48
C THR A 303 1.09 3.26 12.76
N LEU A 304 -0.24 3.11 12.76
CA LEU A 304 -1.07 3.38 13.93
C LEU A 304 -0.87 2.33 15.03
N VAL A 305 -0.19 1.23 14.75
CA VAL A 305 0.07 0.15 15.71
C VAL A 305 1.08 0.55 16.79
N MET A 306 1.86 1.61 16.57
CA MET A 306 2.72 2.19 17.60
C MET A 306 1.95 2.61 18.85
N ILE A 307 0.69 3.05 18.70
CA ILE A 307 -0.16 3.50 19.82
C ILE A 307 -0.45 2.37 20.81
N VAL A 308 -0.41 1.11 20.35
CA VAL A 308 -0.58 -0.07 21.21
C VAL A 308 0.74 -0.74 21.57
N GLY A 309 1.86 -0.07 21.35
CA GLY A 309 3.20 -0.52 21.74
C GLY A 309 3.86 -1.48 20.75
N VAL A 310 3.30 -1.68 19.56
CA VAL A 310 3.96 -2.44 18.48
C VAL A 310 4.85 -1.49 17.69
N LEU A 311 6.16 -1.70 17.72
CA LEU A 311 7.13 -0.79 17.09
C LEU A 311 7.30 -1.13 15.60
N ASP A 312 6.50 -0.51 14.75
CA ASP A 312 6.69 -0.52 13.30
C ASP A 312 7.86 0.41 12.87
N ILE A 313 8.01 0.68 11.57
CA ILE A 313 9.04 1.61 11.08
C ILE A 313 8.96 3.00 11.72
N VAL A 314 7.74 3.52 11.92
CA VAL A 314 7.55 4.81 12.60
C VAL A 314 7.87 4.66 14.08
N GLY A 315 7.47 3.55 14.71
CA GLY A 315 7.84 3.19 16.09
C GLY A 315 9.34 3.27 16.34
N ILE A 316 10.12 2.63 15.48
CA ILE A 316 11.59 2.63 15.60
C ILE A 316 12.19 4.01 15.33
N ALA A 317 11.66 4.75 14.35
CA ALA A 317 12.07 6.13 14.10
C ALA A 317 11.82 7.03 15.32
N MET A 318 10.62 6.98 15.93
CA MET A 318 10.32 7.77 17.13
C MET A 318 11.17 7.34 18.32
N SER A 319 11.42 6.04 18.49
CA SER A 319 12.33 5.54 19.54
C SER A 319 13.78 6.02 19.34
N THR A 320 14.19 6.21 18.08
CA THR A 320 15.52 6.73 17.74
C THR A 320 15.58 8.23 17.96
N ALA A 321 14.54 8.98 17.58
CA ALA A 321 14.45 10.42 17.82
C ALA A 321 14.40 10.76 19.32
N ALA A 322 13.85 9.88 20.14
CA ALA A 322 13.81 10.04 21.60
C ALA A 322 15.12 9.62 22.30
N ALA A 323 16.05 8.97 21.60
CA ALA A 323 17.31 8.55 22.21
C ALA A 323 18.17 9.78 22.55
N PRO A 324 18.79 9.86 23.76
CA PRO A 324 19.58 11.03 24.17
C PRO A 324 20.71 11.39 23.20
N GLU A 325 21.31 10.38 22.56
CA GLU A 325 22.34 10.52 21.54
C GLU A 325 21.86 11.28 20.29
N TRP A 326 20.58 11.15 19.95
CA TRP A 326 20.01 11.57 18.66
C TRP A 326 18.88 12.60 18.77
N VAL A 327 18.62 13.11 19.97
CA VAL A 327 17.48 14.00 20.28
C VAL A 327 17.42 15.26 19.42
N ASN A 328 18.58 15.76 18.95
CA ASN A 328 18.67 16.95 18.12
C ASN A 328 18.55 16.70 16.61
N TYR A 329 18.44 15.43 16.17
CA TYR A 329 18.41 15.02 14.76
C TYR A 329 17.03 14.49 14.34
N GLY A 330 15.97 15.01 14.96
CA GLY A 330 14.60 14.59 14.66
C GLY A 330 14.20 14.88 13.22
N HIS A 331 14.65 16.00 12.64
CA HIS A 331 14.33 16.39 11.26
C HIS A 331 14.80 15.34 10.25
N GLU A 332 16.02 14.84 10.39
CA GLU A 332 16.60 13.81 9.53
C GLU A 332 15.83 12.49 9.60
N ILE A 333 15.39 12.11 10.80
CA ILE A 333 14.58 10.92 11.03
C ILE A 333 13.21 11.05 10.34
N TYR A 334 12.55 12.21 10.43
CA TYR A 334 11.29 12.44 9.71
C TYR A 334 11.47 12.48 8.19
N VAL A 335 12.57 13.06 7.69
CA VAL A 335 12.90 13.05 6.26
C VAL A 335 13.16 11.61 5.78
N PHE A 336 13.88 10.80 6.56
CA PHE A 336 14.06 9.37 6.28
C PHE A 336 12.72 8.64 6.17
N LEU A 337 11.82 8.81 7.15
CA LEU A 337 10.49 8.22 7.13
C LEU A 337 9.68 8.67 5.91
N ALA A 338 9.73 9.97 5.59
CA ALA A 338 9.04 10.53 4.43
C ALA A 338 9.56 9.90 3.13
N LEU A 339 10.88 9.76 2.98
CA LEU A 339 11.50 9.09 1.83
C LEU A 339 11.14 7.60 1.77
N TYR A 340 11.14 6.89 2.91
CA TYR A 340 10.73 5.48 2.98
C TYR A 340 9.30 5.27 2.48
N PHE A 341 8.33 6.00 3.03
CA PHE A 341 6.95 5.90 2.57
C PHE A 341 6.77 6.42 1.15
N PHE A 342 7.48 7.48 0.77
CA PHE A 342 7.43 8.01 -0.59
C PHE A 342 7.88 6.96 -1.61
N VAL A 343 9.05 6.35 -1.44
CA VAL A 343 9.58 5.35 -2.38
C VAL A 343 8.61 4.18 -2.54
N ILE A 344 8.14 3.60 -1.43
CA ILE A 344 7.25 2.44 -1.47
C ILE A 344 5.89 2.82 -2.06
N CYS A 345 5.22 3.84 -1.52
CA CYS A 345 3.90 4.24 -2.01
C CYS A 345 3.94 4.75 -3.45
N PHE A 346 5.02 5.42 -3.87
CA PHE A 346 5.21 5.86 -5.25
C PHE A 346 5.37 4.68 -6.20
N ALA A 347 6.17 3.67 -5.85
CA ALA A 347 6.32 2.45 -6.64
C ALA A 347 4.97 1.73 -6.81
N LEU A 348 4.21 1.57 -5.72
CA LEU A 348 2.87 1.00 -5.74
C LEU A 348 1.89 1.82 -6.59
N SER A 349 1.91 3.14 -6.44
CA SER A 349 1.03 4.04 -7.20
C SER A 349 1.35 4.02 -8.70
N ARG A 350 2.63 3.94 -9.06
CA ARG A 350 3.09 3.78 -10.45
C ARG A 350 2.61 2.46 -11.04
N TYR A 351 2.70 1.38 -10.26
CA TYR A 351 2.19 0.08 -10.68
C TYR A 351 0.67 0.09 -10.89
N ALA A 352 -0.09 0.69 -9.98
CA ALA A 352 -1.54 0.84 -10.11
C ALA A 352 -1.92 1.59 -11.39
N ARG A 353 -1.28 2.73 -11.68
CA ARG A 353 -1.50 3.49 -12.92
C ARG A 353 -1.15 2.69 -14.19
N HIS A 354 -0.06 1.93 -14.16
CA HIS A 354 0.33 1.09 -15.29
C HIS A 354 -0.74 0.02 -15.59
N LEU A 355 -1.33 -0.58 -14.56
CA LEU A 355 -2.40 -1.55 -14.72
C LEU A 355 -3.69 -0.90 -15.23
N GLU A 356 -4.04 0.27 -14.72
CA GLU A 356 -5.20 1.04 -15.15
C GLU A 356 -5.18 1.34 -16.66
N GLN A 357 -4.07 1.92 -17.16
CA GLN A 357 -3.89 2.22 -18.59
C GLN A 357 -4.01 0.98 -19.48
N ARG A 358 -3.53 -0.18 -19.01
CA ARG A 358 -3.64 -1.45 -19.75
C ARG A 358 -5.07 -2.00 -19.77
N MET A 359 -5.85 -1.77 -18.72
CA MET A 359 -7.24 -2.21 -18.68
C MET A 359 -8.11 -1.36 -19.59
N GLU A 360 -7.84 -0.06 -19.69
CA GLU A 360 -8.51 0.84 -20.64
C GLU A 360 -8.26 0.42 -22.09
N GLN A 361 -7.00 0.11 -22.45
CA GLN A 361 -6.63 -0.40 -23.79
C GLN A 361 -7.27 -1.76 -24.13
N SER A 362 -7.56 -2.59 -23.13
CA SER A 362 -8.25 -3.87 -23.34
C SER A 362 -9.77 -3.71 -23.49
N ARG A 363 -10.31 -2.52 -23.22
CA ARG A 363 -11.75 -2.21 -23.26
C ARG A 363 -12.15 -1.48 -24.54
N SER A 364 -11.23 -0.73 -25.15
CA SER A 364 -11.31 -0.21 -26.53
C SER A 364 -11.02 -1.32 -27.54
#